data_AF-A0AAU1U617-F1
#
_entry.id   AF-A0AAU1U617-F1
#
_cell.length_a   1.000
_cell.length_b   1.000
_cell.length_c   1.000
_cell.angle_alpha   90.00
_cell.angle_beta   90.00
_cell.angle_gamma   90.00
#
_symmetry.space_group_name_H-M   'P 1'
#
loop_
_entity.id
_entity.type
_entity.pdbx_description
1 polymer ?
#
loop_
_entity_poly.entity_id
_entity_poly.type
_entity_poly.pdbx_seq_one_letter_code
_entity_poly.pdbx_strand_id
1 'polypeptide(L)'
;MRIPDETRTQLAVKFAVLLPHLDERQRRLLMAAEARGLGHGGVRAVAQAAAVSETTVRKGVFELEAGEAPLGRVRRSGGGRKRVVDLNPGLRSALLALVEPDVRGDPMSPLRWTVKSTRTLARELTRAGHQVSADTVADLLREEGFSLQANAKTIEGSQHPDRDAQFRYLNEQAREHRDSGQPVISVDTKKKELVGEFQNNGRQWQPMGVPVPVNVHDFADPELGKAVPYGIYDLAANTGWVNVGIDHDTAAFAVESIRRWWHGQGKAAYRQATRLLITADAGGSNGHRTRAWKLELAHFAAETGLTITVCHLPPSTSKWNKIEHRLFSHITMNWRGRPLTSHEVILQTIAATTTRTGLRVEAALDTNAYPTGVRIGDAEMAALPLTRHAFHGDWNYALHPQPRPAIPAARTPDASETEWNQALLSDPALTGMSRQQLDALTETLAPDGDTRRGRPPRLSFPEQVLATVLHLRVALAAEPLAVLFASSRTAMHRTLLKNRRLLKSHGIVIPPATSPPVALAALQARVHDQAGTSINKIKTTC
;
A
#
# COMPACT_ATOMS: atom_id res chain seq x y z
N MET A 1 51.28 -35.78 -59.47
CA MET A 1 50.50 -37.03 -59.33
C MET A 1 49.02 -36.68 -59.34
N ARG A 2 48.20 -37.36 -60.15
CA ARG A 2 46.74 -37.13 -60.20
C ARG A 2 46.11 -37.92 -59.05
N ILE A 3 45.35 -37.26 -58.17
CA ILE A 3 44.62 -37.94 -57.09
C ILE A 3 43.63 -38.94 -57.71
N PRO A 4 43.63 -40.22 -57.30
CA PRO A 4 42.77 -41.26 -57.89
C PRO A 4 41.28 -40.92 -57.82
N ASP A 5 40.52 -41.32 -58.83
CA ASP A 5 39.07 -41.05 -58.89
C ASP A 5 38.29 -41.82 -57.80
N GLU A 6 38.81 -42.96 -57.34
CA GLU A 6 38.27 -43.70 -56.20
C GLU A 6 38.32 -42.87 -54.92
N THR A 7 39.45 -42.19 -54.65
CA THR A 7 39.61 -41.31 -53.49
C THR A 7 38.64 -40.12 -53.54
N ARG A 8 38.39 -39.57 -54.74
CA ARG A 8 37.41 -38.48 -54.91
C ARG A 8 35.99 -38.96 -54.65
N THR A 9 35.66 -40.17 -55.08
CA THR A 9 34.35 -40.80 -54.84
C THR A 9 34.13 -41.03 -53.34
N GLN A 10 35.12 -41.55 -52.62
CA GLN A 10 35.05 -41.74 -51.18
C GLN A 10 34.85 -40.43 -50.42
N LEU A 11 35.55 -39.35 -50.82
CA LEU A 11 35.35 -38.02 -50.25
C LEU A 11 33.93 -37.50 -50.48
N ALA A 12 33.38 -37.68 -51.69
CA ALA A 12 32.03 -37.23 -52.01
C ALA A 12 30.98 -37.91 -51.13
N VAL A 13 31.10 -39.23 -50.92
CA VAL A 13 30.22 -39.99 -50.00
C VAL A 13 30.34 -39.46 -48.57
N LYS A 14 31.58 -39.26 -48.08
CA LYS A 14 31.83 -38.73 -46.73
C LYS A 14 31.21 -37.35 -46.52
N PHE A 15 31.35 -36.46 -47.50
CA PHE A 15 30.81 -35.11 -47.41
C PHE A 15 29.28 -35.08 -47.51
N ALA A 16 28.68 -35.93 -48.34
CA ALA A 16 27.22 -36.03 -48.43
C ALA A 16 26.58 -36.40 -47.07
N VAL A 17 27.24 -37.28 -46.31
CA VAL A 17 26.76 -37.71 -44.99
C VAL A 17 27.04 -36.66 -43.91
N LEU A 18 28.26 -36.13 -43.83
CA LEU A 18 28.67 -35.33 -42.69
C LEU A 18 28.31 -33.84 -42.81
N LEU A 19 28.39 -33.24 -44.00
CA LEU A 19 28.21 -31.79 -44.12
C LEU A 19 26.85 -31.30 -43.59
N PRO A 20 25.70 -31.97 -43.82
CA PRO A 20 24.41 -31.52 -43.29
C PRO A 20 24.38 -31.33 -41.77
N HIS A 21 25.19 -32.07 -41.02
CA HIS A 21 25.22 -32.05 -39.55
C HIS A 21 26.24 -31.07 -38.96
N LEU A 22 27.02 -30.39 -39.80
CA LEU A 22 28.09 -29.51 -39.38
C LEU A 22 27.77 -28.04 -39.68
N ASP A 23 28.21 -27.14 -38.80
CA ASP A 23 28.17 -25.69 -39.05
C ASP A 23 29.18 -25.27 -40.13
N GLU A 24 29.07 -24.02 -40.60
CA GLU A 24 29.91 -23.50 -41.69
C GLU A 24 31.42 -23.60 -41.41
N ARG A 25 31.85 -23.40 -40.17
CA ARG A 25 33.26 -23.49 -39.79
C ARG A 25 33.70 -24.95 -39.69
N GLN A 26 32.91 -25.79 -39.05
CA GLN A 26 33.18 -27.22 -38.92
C GLN A 26 33.33 -27.89 -40.29
N ARG A 27 32.46 -27.55 -41.26
CA ARG A 27 32.58 -27.99 -42.65
C ARG A 27 33.93 -27.61 -43.27
N ARG A 28 34.36 -26.35 -43.10
CA ARG A 28 35.67 -25.88 -43.61
C ARG A 28 36.84 -26.62 -42.99
N LEU A 29 36.81 -26.87 -41.69
CA LEU A 29 37.88 -27.59 -40.99
C LEU A 29 37.96 -29.06 -41.43
N LEU A 30 36.81 -29.73 -41.61
CA LEU A 30 36.77 -31.10 -42.12
C LEU A 30 37.37 -31.18 -43.53
N MET A 31 36.92 -30.32 -44.46
CA MET A 31 37.45 -30.27 -45.82
C MET A 31 38.96 -29.96 -45.85
N ALA A 32 39.42 -29.08 -44.95
CA ALA A 32 40.82 -28.74 -44.84
C ALA A 32 41.69 -29.90 -44.34
N ALA A 33 41.19 -30.70 -43.39
CA ALA A 33 41.89 -31.88 -42.92
C ALA A 33 42.09 -32.91 -44.04
N GLU A 34 41.05 -33.16 -44.84
CA GLU A 34 41.13 -34.03 -46.03
C GLU A 34 42.11 -33.47 -47.08
N ALA A 35 42.07 -32.16 -47.33
CA ALA A 35 42.96 -31.53 -48.30
C ALA A 35 44.43 -31.61 -47.87
N ARG A 36 44.72 -31.50 -46.57
CA ARG A 36 46.07 -31.69 -46.02
C ARG A 36 46.54 -33.14 -46.13
N GLY A 37 45.67 -34.10 -45.84
CA GLY A 37 45.99 -35.53 -45.95
C GLY A 37 46.36 -35.96 -47.36
N LEU A 38 45.79 -35.31 -48.39
CA LEU A 38 46.04 -35.62 -49.80
C LEU A 38 47.25 -34.89 -50.41
N GLY A 39 47.81 -33.88 -49.72
CA GLY A 39 48.98 -33.15 -50.19
C GLY A 39 48.75 -32.39 -51.52
N HIS A 40 49.68 -32.50 -52.47
CA HIS A 40 49.65 -31.74 -53.71
C HIS A 40 48.42 -32.08 -54.57
N GLY A 41 47.57 -31.07 -54.82
CA GLY A 41 46.29 -31.24 -55.54
C GLY A 41 45.09 -31.54 -54.65
N GLY A 42 45.29 -31.75 -53.33
CA GLY A 42 44.24 -32.08 -52.37
C GLY A 42 43.12 -31.04 -52.30
N VAL A 43 43.47 -29.74 -52.32
CA VAL A 43 42.49 -28.63 -52.32
C VAL A 43 41.51 -28.74 -53.48
N ARG A 44 42.00 -29.02 -54.70
CA ARG A 44 41.16 -29.14 -55.89
C ARG A 44 40.27 -30.38 -55.82
N ALA A 45 40.83 -31.52 -55.39
CA ALA A 45 40.07 -32.76 -55.28
C ALA A 45 38.95 -32.66 -54.23
N VAL A 46 39.23 -32.07 -53.07
CA VAL A 46 38.24 -31.84 -52.01
C VAL A 46 37.17 -30.84 -52.45
N ALA A 47 37.56 -29.74 -53.11
CA ALA A 47 36.61 -28.75 -53.61
C ALA A 47 35.61 -29.37 -54.60
N GLN A 48 36.10 -30.22 -55.52
CA GLN A 48 35.25 -30.96 -56.46
C GLN A 48 34.32 -31.95 -55.74
N ALA A 49 34.84 -32.74 -54.80
CA ALA A 49 34.06 -33.73 -54.07
C ALA A 49 32.98 -33.12 -53.15
N ALA A 50 33.26 -31.96 -52.56
CA ALA A 50 32.32 -31.23 -51.70
C ALA A 50 31.42 -30.23 -52.44
N ALA A 51 31.60 -30.06 -53.75
CA ALA A 51 30.92 -29.05 -54.57
C ALA A 51 31.04 -27.61 -54.01
N VAL A 52 32.25 -27.22 -53.57
CA VAL A 52 32.55 -25.88 -53.05
C VAL A 52 33.71 -25.24 -53.81
N SER A 53 33.98 -23.95 -53.56
CA SER A 53 35.14 -23.28 -54.16
C SER A 53 36.47 -23.76 -53.53
N GLU A 54 37.52 -23.87 -54.35
CA GLU A 54 38.89 -24.13 -53.87
C GLU A 54 39.32 -23.11 -52.80
N THR A 55 38.87 -21.87 -52.91
CA THR A 55 39.11 -20.79 -51.93
C THR A 55 38.56 -21.14 -50.55
N THR A 56 37.41 -21.80 -50.47
CA THR A 56 36.78 -22.20 -49.20
C THR A 56 37.61 -23.28 -48.50
N VAL A 57 38.09 -24.26 -49.25
CA VAL A 57 38.96 -25.32 -48.74
C VAL A 57 40.31 -24.76 -48.31
N ARG A 58 40.92 -23.89 -49.13
CA ARG A 58 42.20 -23.22 -48.83
C ARG A 58 42.10 -22.35 -47.56
N LYS A 59 40.99 -21.65 -47.38
CA LYS A 59 40.71 -20.89 -46.14
C LYS A 59 40.68 -21.81 -44.92
N GLY A 60 40.04 -22.97 -45.01
CA GLY A 60 40.06 -23.95 -43.94
C GLY A 60 41.46 -24.49 -43.63
N VAL A 61 42.32 -24.68 -44.65
CA VAL A 61 43.72 -25.12 -44.47
C VAL A 61 44.50 -24.08 -43.67
N PHE A 62 44.40 -22.80 -44.05
CA PHE A 62 45.00 -21.71 -43.28
C PHE A 62 44.45 -21.64 -41.84
N GLU A 63 43.14 -21.85 -41.65
CA GLU A 63 42.53 -21.88 -40.31
C GLU A 63 43.07 -23.04 -39.45
N LEU A 64 43.36 -24.21 -40.03
CA LEU A 64 43.99 -25.34 -39.31
C LEU A 64 45.48 -25.10 -39.02
N GLU A 65 46.21 -24.49 -39.94
CA GLU A 65 47.64 -24.17 -39.78
C GLU A 65 47.87 -23.08 -38.72
N ALA A 66 46.92 -22.15 -38.58
CA ALA A 66 46.95 -21.12 -37.54
C ALA A 66 46.81 -21.68 -36.11
N GLY A 67 46.42 -22.96 -35.94
CA GLY A 67 46.38 -23.64 -34.64
C GLY A 67 45.36 -23.05 -33.65
N GLU A 68 44.33 -22.35 -34.13
CA GLU A 68 43.35 -21.69 -33.27
C GLU A 68 42.48 -22.70 -32.51
N ALA A 69 42.32 -22.50 -31.19
CA ALA A 69 41.46 -23.33 -30.36
C ALA A 69 39.98 -23.34 -30.86
N PRO A 70 39.20 -24.40 -30.54
CA PRO A 70 37.78 -24.45 -30.86
C PRO A 70 37.07 -23.21 -30.32
N LEU A 71 36.40 -22.45 -31.20
CA LEU A 71 35.61 -21.29 -30.78
C LEU A 71 34.24 -21.84 -30.38
N GLY A 72 33.73 -21.50 -29.19
CA GLY A 72 32.35 -21.82 -28.76
C GLY A 72 31.25 -21.08 -29.54
N ARG A 73 31.59 -20.47 -30.69
CA ARG A 73 30.70 -19.73 -31.59
C ARG A 73 31.16 -19.92 -33.04
N VAL A 74 30.21 -19.92 -33.97
CA VAL A 74 30.47 -20.16 -35.41
C VAL A 74 31.26 -19.01 -36.07
N ARG A 75 31.02 -17.75 -35.63
CA ARG A 75 31.65 -16.54 -36.20
C ARG A 75 32.69 -15.95 -35.25
N ARG A 76 33.75 -15.34 -35.80
CA ARG A 76 34.73 -14.57 -35.02
C ARG A 76 34.09 -13.34 -34.37
N SER A 77 34.79 -12.76 -33.38
CA SER A 77 34.39 -11.47 -32.81
C SER A 77 34.25 -10.43 -33.92
N GLY A 78 33.16 -9.67 -33.90
CA GLY A 78 32.81 -8.73 -34.99
C GLY A 78 32.11 -9.36 -36.20
N GLY A 79 31.96 -10.69 -36.23
CA GLY A 79 31.20 -11.40 -37.26
C GLY A 79 29.72 -11.50 -36.89
N GLY A 80 28.88 -10.65 -37.49
CA GLY A 80 27.44 -10.58 -37.21
C GLY A 80 26.79 -9.39 -37.91
N ARG A 81 25.46 -9.27 -37.80
CA ARG A 81 24.77 -8.05 -38.23
C ARG A 81 25.27 -6.91 -37.32
N LYS A 82 25.84 -5.86 -37.93
CA LYS A 82 26.29 -4.66 -37.20
C LYS A 82 25.11 -4.06 -36.42
N ARG A 83 25.36 -3.49 -35.24
CA ARG A 83 24.27 -2.90 -34.45
C ARG A 83 23.69 -1.74 -35.26
N VAL A 84 22.38 -1.50 -35.14
CA VAL A 84 21.69 -0.44 -35.91
C VAL A 84 22.28 0.94 -35.60
N VAL A 85 22.81 1.13 -34.39
CA VAL A 85 23.53 2.34 -33.96
C VAL A 85 24.83 2.54 -34.75
N ASP A 86 25.57 1.46 -35.02
CA ASP A 86 26.83 1.51 -35.78
C ASP A 86 26.58 1.83 -37.26
N LEU A 87 25.40 1.49 -37.76
CA LEU A 87 24.96 1.75 -39.13
C LEU A 87 24.25 3.11 -39.28
N ASN A 88 23.78 3.69 -38.18
CA ASN A 88 23.05 4.95 -38.16
C ASN A 88 23.57 5.84 -37.02
N PRO A 89 24.67 6.57 -37.25
CA PRO A 89 25.34 7.37 -36.21
C PRO A 89 24.44 8.43 -35.57
N GLY A 90 23.44 8.94 -36.32
CA GLY A 90 22.50 9.95 -35.84
C GLY A 90 21.35 9.43 -34.97
N LEU A 91 21.14 8.11 -34.91
CA LEU A 91 20.01 7.50 -34.20
C LEU A 91 20.03 7.82 -32.70
N ARG A 92 21.21 7.77 -32.07
CA ARG A 92 21.36 8.03 -30.63
C ARG A 92 21.00 9.47 -30.30
N SER A 93 21.53 10.43 -31.06
CA SER A 93 21.22 11.85 -30.91
C SER A 93 19.75 12.16 -31.18
N ALA A 94 19.15 11.55 -32.21
CA ALA A 94 17.73 11.71 -32.52
C ALA A 94 16.83 11.12 -31.41
N LEU A 95 17.21 9.99 -30.82
CA LEU A 95 16.48 9.38 -29.70
C LEU A 95 16.54 10.30 -28.47
N LEU A 96 17.72 10.81 -28.12
CA LEU A 96 17.89 11.74 -27.01
C LEU A 96 17.08 13.02 -27.22
N ALA A 97 17.08 13.59 -28.43
CA ALA A 97 16.26 14.77 -28.74
C ALA A 97 14.74 14.55 -28.58
N LEU A 98 14.24 13.31 -28.77
CA LEU A 98 12.82 12.98 -28.54
C LEU A 98 12.50 12.72 -27.06
N VAL A 99 13.51 12.40 -26.26
CA VAL A 99 13.43 12.17 -24.82
C VAL A 99 13.69 13.46 -24.04
N GLU A 100 14.46 14.38 -24.63
CA GLU A 100 14.91 15.67 -24.10
C GLU A 100 14.61 16.80 -25.12
N PRO A 101 13.34 17.20 -25.31
CA PRO A 101 12.99 18.21 -26.31
C PRO A 101 13.49 19.63 -25.98
N ASP A 102 13.96 19.89 -24.75
CA ASP A 102 14.56 21.16 -24.34
C ASP A 102 15.76 20.89 -23.42
N VAL A 103 17.00 20.87 -23.95
CA VAL A 103 18.24 21.43 -23.34
C VAL A 103 19.37 21.28 -24.38
N ARG A 104 19.73 22.36 -25.08
CA ARG A 104 21.10 22.50 -25.60
C ARG A 104 22.01 22.83 -24.41
N GLY A 105 22.86 21.88 -24.04
CA GLY A 105 24.07 22.12 -23.26
C GLY A 105 23.94 22.09 -21.73
N ASP A 106 23.90 20.90 -21.14
CA ASP A 106 24.53 20.65 -19.83
C ASP A 106 24.76 19.13 -19.65
N PRO A 107 26.00 18.62 -19.54
CA PRO A 107 26.29 17.20 -19.37
C PRO A 107 25.87 16.61 -18.01
N MET A 108 25.45 17.42 -17.04
CA MET A 108 25.31 16.99 -15.62
C MET A 108 23.97 17.36 -14.95
N SER A 109 22.83 17.13 -15.61
CA SER A 109 21.51 17.32 -14.98
C SER A 109 20.81 15.98 -14.59
N PRO A 110 20.46 15.75 -13.29
CA PRO A 110 19.99 14.46 -12.77
C PRO A 110 18.47 14.20 -12.91
N LEU A 111 17.73 15.04 -13.64
CA LEU A 111 16.28 14.89 -13.78
C LEU A 111 15.89 14.85 -15.26
N ARG A 112 15.86 13.63 -15.81
CA ARG A 112 15.51 13.34 -17.21
C ARG A 112 14.17 12.57 -17.26
N TRP A 113 13.18 13.08 -17.99
CA TRP A 113 11.83 12.49 -18.03
C TRP A 113 11.28 12.48 -19.46
N THR A 114 10.77 11.32 -19.90
CA THR A 114 9.89 11.25 -21.07
C THR A 114 8.61 10.49 -20.73
N VAL A 115 7.46 11.04 -21.09
CA VAL A 115 6.14 10.37 -20.97
C VAL A 115 5.81 9.50 -22.19
N LYS A 116 6.70 9.47 -23.20
CA LYS A 116 6.47 8.73 -24.45
C LYS A 116 6.86 7.25 -24.29
N SER A 117 5.99 6.36 -24.75
CA SER A 117 6.29 4.92 -24.78
C SER A 117 7.41 4.59 -25.79
N THR A 118 8.13 3.49 -25.59
CA THR A 118 9.16 2.99 -26.53
C THR A 118 8.62 2.76 -27.94
N ARG A 119 7.34 2.39 -28.08
CA ARG A 119 6.66 2.28 -29.39
C ARG A 119 6.41 3.63 -30.04
N THR A 120 6.06 4.65 -29.23
CA THR A 120 5.88 6.02 -29.72
C THR A 120 7.20 6.60 -30.20
N LEU A 121 8.27 6.43 -29.40
CA LEU A 121 9.63 6.86 -29.75
C LEU A 121 10.14 6.16 -31.01
N ALA A 122 9.95 4.84 -31.14
CA ALA A 122 10.32 4.10 -32.35
C ALA A 122 9.60 4.61 -33.60
N ARG A 123 8.31 4.94 -33.49
CA ARG A 123 7.53 5.52 -34.60
C ARG A 123 8.01 6.91 -34.99
N GLU A 124 8.32 7.76 -34.02
CA GLU A 124 8.85 9.11 -34.28
C GLU A 124 10.25 9.06 -34.90
N LEU A 125 11.13 8.19 -34.40
CA LEU A 125 12.44 7.93 -35.01
C LEU A 125 12.34 7.39 -36.43
N THR A 126 11.40 6.46 -36.66
CA THR A 126 11.14 5.92 -37.99
C THR A 126 10.66 7.01 -38.96
N ARG A 127 9.79 7.93 -38.50
CA ARG A 127 9.37 9.11 -39.27
C ARG A 127 10.51 10.09 -39.55
N ALA A 128 11.46 10.21 -38.63
CA ALA A 128 12.66 11.03 -38.79
C ALA A 128 13.77 10.35 -39.64
N GLY A 129 13.48 9.19 -40.25
CA GLY A 129 14.41 8.48 -41.14
C GLY A 129 15.26 7.39 -40.48
N HIS A 130 15.08 7.14 -39.18
CA HIS A 130 15.78 6.09 -38.44
C HIS A 130 14.90 4.85 -38.25
N GLN A 131 15.07 3.84 -39.12
CA GLN A 131 14.30 2.58 -39.05
C GLN A 131 14.68 1.76 -37.81
N VAL A 132 13.85 1.81 -36.76
CA VAL A 132 14.08 1.11 -35.48
C VAL A 132 12.80 0.52 -34.88
N SER A 133 12.94 -0.61 -34.17
CA SER A 133 11.85 -1.21 -33.41
C SER A 133 11.80 -0.67 -31.98
N ALA A 134 10.68 -0.91 -31.28
CA ALA A 134 10.52 -0.53 -29.88
C ALA A 134 11.53 -1.22 -28.95
N ASP A 135 11.96 -2.44 -29.27
CA ASP A 135 12.97 -3.18 -28.50
C ASP A 135 14.35 -2.56 -28.65
N THR A 136 14.73 -2.18 -29.88
CA THR A 136 15.97 -1.43 -30.13
C THR A 136 15.99 -0.11 -29.38
N VAL A 137 14.86 0.61 -29.33
CA VAL A 137 14.72 1.84 -28.54
C VAL A 137 14.86 1.56 -27.04
N ALA A 138 14.25 0.49 -26.53
CA ALA A 138 14.35 0.12 -25.12
C ALA A 138 15.78 -0.25 -24.70
N ASP A 139 16.51 -0.96 -25.56
CA ASP A 139 17.91 -1.30 -25.33
C ASP A 139 18.80 -0.04 -25.35
N LEU A 140 18.57 0.89 -26.28
CA LEU A 140 19.30 2.15 -26.35
C LEU A 140 19.06 3.05 -25.14
N LEU A 141 17.82 3.14 -24.68
CA LEU A 141 17.48 3.87 -23.46
C LEU A 141 18.20 3.27 -22.23
N ARG A 142 18.27 1.94 -22.12
CA ARG A 142 19.00 1.27 -21.04
C ARG A 142 20.51 1.52 -21.11
N GLU A 143 21.10 1.52 -22.31
CA GLU A 143 22.52 1.87 -22.50
C GLU A 143 22.82 3.33 -22.10
N GLU A 144 21.86 4.23 -22.30
CA GLU A 144 21.93 5.65 -21.91
C GLU A 144 21.55 5.90 -20.43
N GLY A 145 21.36 4.85 -19.64
CA GLY A 145 21.04 4.96 -18.21
C GLY A 145 19.58 5.28 -17.89
N PHE A 146 18.69 5.32 -18.90
CA PHE A 146 17.26 5.46 -18.68
C PHE A 146 16.64 4.13 -18.25
N SER A 147 15.73 4.21 -17.29
CA SER A 147 14.93 3.07 -16.84
C SER A 147 13.48 3.51 -16.64
N LEU A 148 12.56 2.55 -16.72
CA LEU A 148 11.15 2.81 -16.40
C LEU A 148 11.04 3.07 -14.90
N GLN A 149 10.94 4.35 -14.54
CA GLN A 149 10.74 4.79 -13.16
C GLN A 149 9.25 5.08 -12.96
N ALA A 150 8.63 4.42 -11.98
CA ALA A 150 7.33 4.85 -11.48
C ALA A 150 7.51 6.11 -10.61
N ASN A 151 6.49 6.97 -10.52
CA ASN A 151 6.50 8.09 -9.58
C ASN A 151 6.74 7.56 -8.16
N ALA A 152 7.93 7.81 -7.61
CA ALA A 152 8.21 7.53 -6.22
C ALA A 152 7.62 8.66 -5.37
N LYS A 153 6.72 8.33 -4.45
CA LYS A 153 6.28 9.26 -3.40
C LYS A 153 7.44 9.42 -2.40
N THR A 154 8.42 10.25 -2.73
CA THR A 154 9.66 10.45 -1.95
C THR A 154 9.64 11.67 -1.03
N ILE A 155 8.59 12.49 -1.09
CA ILE A 155 8.39 13.56 -0.10
C ILE A 155 7.71 12.93 1.12
N GLU A 156 8.46 12.13 1.88
CA GLU A 156 8.11 11.76 3.25
C GLU A 156 8.55 12.91 4.17
N GLY A 157 7.67 13.29 5.10
CA GLY A 157 8.05 14.19 6.21
C GLY A 157 9.21 13.62 7.03
N SER A 158 9.83 14.49 7.84
CA SER A 158 10.98 14.23 8.73
C SER A 158 11.28 12.74 8.99
N GLN A 159 12.41 12.24 8.47
CA GLN A 159 12.89 10.88 8.74
C GLN A 159 12.94 10.66 10.25
N HIS A 160 12.17 9.70 10.76
CA HIS A 160 12.22 9.34 12.18
C HIS A 160 13.63 8.80 12.50
N PRO A 161 14.35 9.32 13.51
CA PRO A 161 15.73 8.94 13.79
C PRO A 161 15.88 7.43 14.02
N ASP A 162 14.87 6.79 14.63
CA ASP A 162 14.90 5.36 14.95
C ASP A 162 14.36 4.43 13.85
N ARG A 163 14.05 4.95 12.65
CA ARG A 163 13.43 4.17 11.57
C ARG A 163 14.23 2.89 11.27
N ASP A 164 15.53 3.03 11.06
CA ASP A 164 16.40 1.92 10.67
C ASP A 164 16.64 0.95 11.84
N ALA A 165 16.59 1.42 13.08
CA ALA A 165 16.64 0.58 14.28
C ALA A 165 15.35 -0.26 14.42
N GLN A 166 14.18 0.33 14.17
CA GLN A 166 12.90 -0.37 14.17
C GLN A 166 12.81 -1.44 13.07
N PHE A 167 13.33 -1.17 11.87
CA PHE A 167 13.40 -2.20 10.82
C PHE A 167 14.31 -3.37 11.19
N ARG A 168 15.47 -3.09 11.82
CA ARG A 168 16.37 -4.15 12.32
C ARG A 168 15.67 -4.99 13.40
N TYR A 169 15.04 -4.34 14.36
CA TYR A 169 14.27 -4.99 15.41
C TYR A 169 13.17 -5.92 14.87
N LEU A 170 12.35 -5.41 13.94
CA LEU A 170 11.28 -6.19 13.30
C LEU A 170 11.84 -7.40 12.53
N ASN A 171 12.95 -7.21 11.81
CA ASN A 171 13.59 -8.30 11.09
C ASN A 171 14.16 -9.38 12.03
N GLU A 172 14.72 -9.00 13.17
CA GLU A 172 15.19 -9.94 14.19
C GLU A 172 14.02 -10.74 14.79
N GLN A 173 12.93 -10.08 15.17
CA GLN A 173 11.72 -10.74 15.68
C GLN A 173 11.14 -11.72 14.64
N ALA A 174 11.05 -11.29 13.38
CA ALA A 174 10.55 -12.13 12.30
C ALA A 174 11.46 -13.32 12.02
N ARG A 175 12.78 -13.14 12.12
CA ARG A 175 13.74 -14.24 11.98
C ARG A 175 13.56 -15.25 13.13
N GLU A 176 13.52 -14.79 14.38
CA GLU A 176 13.37 -15.67 15.54
C GLU A 176 12.08 -16.51 15.48
N HIS A 177 10.95 -15.89 15.14
CA HIS A 177 9.68 -16.60 15.01
C HIS A 177 9.74 -17.65 13.91
N ARG A 178 10.22 -17.28 12.72
CA ARG A 178 10.33 -18.19 11.58
C ARG A 178 11.29 -19.35 11.86
N ASP A 179 12.45 -19.07 12.44
CA ASP A 179 13.45 -20.10 12.77
C ASP A 179 12.93 -21.06 13.86
N SER A 180 11.98 -20.59 14.68
CA SER A 180 11.24 -21.41 15.68
C SER A 180 9.97 -22.08 15.12
N GLY A 181 9.74 -22.03 13.80
CA GLY A 181 8.54 -22.60 13.15
C GLY A 181 7.23 -21.91 13.54
N GLN A 182 7.29 -20.67 14.03
CA GLN A 182 6.11 -19.89 14.43
C GLN A 182 5.64 -19.00 13.27
N PRO A 183 4.33 -18.76 13.14
CA PRO A 183 3.78 -17.90 12.09
C PRO A 183 4.25 -16.45 12.21
N VAL A 184 4.56 -15.84 11.06
CA VAL A 184 4.83 -14.41 10.91
C VAL A 184 3.93 -13.85 9.82
N ILE A 185 3.02 -12.96 10.21
CA ILE A 185 2.06 -12.34 9.28
C ILE A 185 2.26 -10.84 9.17
N SER A 186 2.04 -10.33 7.96
CA SER A 186 1.96 -8.91 7.65
C SER A 186 0.51 -8.57 7.33
N VAL A 187 -0.04 -7.57 8.01
CA VAL A 187 -1.47 -7.22 7.94
C VAL A 187 -1.64 -5.77 7.57
N ASP A 188 -2.69 -5.48 6.81
CA ASP A 188 -3.07 -4.13 6.40
C ASP A 188 -4.47 -4.12 5.76
N THR A 189 -5.14 -2.96 5.74
CA THR A 189 -6.38 -2.77 4.98
C THR A 189 -6.06 -2.19 3.61
N LYS A 190 -6.51 -2.86 2.54
CA LYS A 190 -6.48 -2.28 1.20
C LYS A 190 -7.48 -1.12 1.11
N LYS A 191 -7.21 -0.17 0.21
CA LYS A 191 -8.17 0.86 -0.18
C LYS A 191 -9.57 0.25 -0.39
N LYS A 192 -10.59 0.91 0.17
CA LYS A 192 -12.00 0.54 -0.04
C LYS A 192 -12.35 0.65 -1.51
N GLU A 193 -12.95 -0.39 -2.07
CA GLU A 193 -13.36 -0.45 -3.46
C GLU A 193 -14.88 -0.28 -3.57
N LEU A 194 -15.32 0.42 -4.61
CA LEU A 194 -16.73 0.53 -4.95
C LEU A 194 -17.16 -0.73 -5.69
N VAL A 195 -18.28 -1.34 -5.27
CA VAL A 195 -18.83 -2.52 -5.92
C VAL A 195 -19.80 -2.07 -7.00
N GLY A 196 -19.54 -2.43 -8.25
CA GLY A 196 -20.35 -2.05 -9.41
C GLY A 196 -19.52 -1.93 -10.70
N GLU A 197 -20.18 -1.47 -11.76
CA GLU A 197 -19.57 -1.26 -13.08
C GLU A 197 -18.67 -0.02 -13.13
N PHE A 198 -17.74 0.14 -12.19
CA PHE A 198 -16.84 1.29 -12.12
C PHE A 198 -15.57 1.08 -12.94
N GLN A 199 -15.00 2.19 -13.42
CA GLN A 199 -13.78 2.16 -14.20
C GLN A 199 -12.58 1.79 -13.32
N ASN A 200 -11.98 0.62 -13.57
CA ASN A 200 -10.67 0.27 -13.04
C ASN A 200 -9.56 0.57 -14.04
N ASN A 201 -8.52 1.26 -13.57
CA ASN A 201 -7.39 1.65 -14.41
C ASN A 201 -6.73 0.45 -15.08
N GLY A 202 -6.50 0.55 -16.39
CA GLY A 202 -5.81 -0.45 -17.18
C GLY A 202 -6.56 -0.94 -18.40
N ARG A 203 -6.03 -1.97 -19.06
CA ARG A 203 -6.59 -2.54 -20.30
C ARG A 203 -6.43 -4.05 -20.26
N GLN A 204 -7.45 -4.76 -20.70
CA GLN A 204 -7.42 -6.21 -20.92
C GLN A 204 -7.67 -6.53 -22.39
N TRP A 205 -7.21 -7.70 -22.81
CA TRP A 205 -7.56 -8.25 -24.11
C TRP A 205 -9.02 -8.69 -24.08
N GLN A 206 -9.81 -8.14 -25.01
CA GLN A 206 -11.22 -8.45 -25.23
C GLN A 206 -11.42 -8.69 -26.73
N PRO A 207 -12.44 -9.47 -27.14
CA PRO A 207 -12.84 -9.56 -28.54
C PRO A 207 -13.01 -8.15 -29.14
N MET A 208 -12.51 -7.99 -30.36
CA MET A 208 -12.54 -6.69 -31.05
C MET A 208 -13.98 -6.19 -31.18
N GLY A 209 -14.23 -4.94 -30.79
CA GLY A 209 -15.55 -4.29 -30.88
C GLY A 209 -16.49 -4.52 -29.69
N VAL A 210 -16.08 -5.25 -28.66
CA VAL A 210 -16.90 -5.55 -27.48
C VAL A 210 -16.23 -5.04 -26.19
N PRO A 211 -16.09 -3.71 -25.99
CA PRO A 211 -15.60 -3.18 -24.72
C PRO A 211 -16.62 -3.43 -23.61
N VAL A 212 -16.14 -3.68 -22.39
CA VAL A 212 -17.02 -3.78 -21.22
C VAL A 212 -17.52 -2.37 -20.86
N PRO A 213 -18.84 -2.13 -20.85
CA PRO A 213 -19.38 -0.84 -20.44
C PRO A 213 -19.10 -0.60 -18.95
N VAL A 214 -18.84 0.65 -18.60
CA VAL A 214 -18.67 1.11 -17.22
C VAL A 214 -19.48 2.38 -17.01
N ASN A 215 -19.91 2.61 -15.78
CA ASN A 215 -20.67 3.78 -15.38
C ASN A 215 -19.87 5.06 -15.63
N VAL A 216 -20.57 6.09 -16.10
CA VAL A 216 -19.99 7.43 -16.36
C VAL A 216 -19.66 8.16 -15.05
N HIS A 217 -20.26 7.73 -13.93
CA HIS A 217 -20.11 8.36 -12.62
C HIS A 217 -19.82 7.32 -11.53
N ASP A 218 -18.85 7.62 -10.66
CA ASP A 218 -18.41 6.77 -9.55
C ASP A 218 -19.26 6.97 -8.27
N PHE A 219 -20.59 6.94 -8.39
CA PHE A 219 -21.47 7.00 -7.22
C PHE A 219 -21.66 5.60 -6.63
N ALA A 220 -21.36 5.45 -5.34
CA ALA A 220 -21.58 4.18 -4.63
C ALA A 220 -23.06 3.78 -4.75
N ASP A 221 -23.31 2.60 -5.30
CA ASP A 221 -24.64 2.03 -5.36
C ASP A 221 -25.11 1.71 -3.93
N PRO A 222 -26.25 2.25 -3.47
CA PRO A 222 -26.76 2.00 -2.13
C PRO A 222 -27.04 0.53 -1.82
N GLU A 223 -27.35 -0.30 -2.83
CA GLU A 223 -27.65 -1.73 -2.69
C GLU A 223 -26.38 -2.59 -2.75
N LEU A 224 -25.42 -2.27 -3.61
CA LEU A 224 -24.17 -3.03 -3.74
C LEU A 224 -23.10 -2.62 -2.71
N GLY A 225 -23.17 -1.39 -2.20
CA GLY A 225 -22.31 -0.91 -1.11
C GLY A 225 -20.83 -0.79 -1.49
N LYS A 226 -19.95 -1.08 -0.53
CA LYS A 226 -18.49 -1.00 -0.67
C LYS A 226 -17.85 -2.28 -0.16
N ALA A 227 -16.74 -2.65 -0.78
CA ALA A 227 -15.90 -3.73 -0.31
C ALA A 227 -14.68 -3.16 0.43
N VAL A 228 -14.39 -3.70 1.62
CA VAL A 228 -13.23 -3.39 2.44
C VAL A 228 -12.33 -4.62 2.51
N PRO A 229 -11.32 -4.75 1.63
CA PRO A 229 -10.43 -5.89 1.66
C PRO A 229 -9.38 -5.72 2.76
N TYR A 230 -9.43 -6.55 3.80
CA TYR A 230 -8.39 -6.64 4.82
C TYR A 230 -7.50 -7.84 4.53
N GLY A 231 -6.21 -7.60 4.37
CA GLY A 231 -5.26 -8.61 3.94
C GLY A 231 -4.40 -9.14 5.09
N ILE A 232 -4.09 -10.42 5.01
CA ILE A 232 -3.11 -11.12 5.84
C ILE A 232 -2.15 -11.82 4.89
N TYR A 233 -0.87 -11.45 4.93
CA TYR A 233 0.19 -12.10 4.17
C TYR A 233 1.09 -12.89 5.12
N ASP A 234 1.13 -14.22 4.95
CA ASP A 234 2.04 -15.09 5.67
C ASP A 234 3.42 -15.09 4.98
N LEU A 235 4.43 -14.59 5.70
CA LEU A 235 5.78 -14.43 5.20
C LEU A 235 6.50 -15.76 4.98
N ALA A 236 6.18 -16.78 5.77
CA ALA A 236 6.86 -18.07 5.75
C ALA A 236 6.21 -19.04 4.76
N ALA A 237 4.89 -19.10 4.74
CA ALA A 237 4.14 -19.93 3.80
C ALA A 237 4.03 -19.31 2.40
N ASN A 238 4.31 -18.00 2.27
CA ASN A 238 4.08 -17.23 1.04
C ASN A 238 2.63 -17.35 0.55
N THR A 239 1.68 -17.25 1.48
CA THR A 239 0.23 -17.30 1.23
C THR A 239 -0.43 -16.00 1.64
N GLY A 240 -1.51 -15.65 0.96
CA GLY A 240 -2.36 -14.51 1.27
C GLY A 240 -3.75 -14.97 1.68
N TRP A 241 -4.35 -14.28 2.64
CA TRP A 241 -5.76 -14.36 2.96
C TRP A 241 -6.35 -12.96 2.92
N VAL A 242 -7.50 -12.80 2.31
CA VAL A 242 -8.20 -11.51 2.24
C VAL A 242 -9.62 -11.68 2.76
N ASN A 243 -9.92 -11.00 3.88
CA ASN A 243 -11.28 -10.87 4.38
C ASN A 243 -11.92 -9.66 3.72
N VAL A 244 -13.00 -9.85 2.96
CA VAL A 244 -13.69 -8.76 2.25
C VAL A 244 -14.91 -8.36 3.07
N GLY A 245 -14.79 -7.29 3.85
CA GLY A 245 -15.87 -6.76 4.67
C GLY A 245 -16.81 -5.84 3.89
N ILE A 246 -18.09 -5.85 4.25
CA ILE A 246 -19.12 -4.96 3.68
C ILE A 246 -19.49 -3.79 4.61
N ASP A 247 -18.94 -3.76 5.82
CA ASP A 247 -19.23 -2.75 6.83
C ASP A 247 -17.99 -1.84 7.10
N HIS A 248 -17.70 -1.49 8.36
CA HIS A 248 -16.65 -0.53 8.69
C HIS A 248 -15.29 -1.19 8.94
N ASP A 249 -14.23 -0.53 8.49
CA ASP A 249 -12.85 -0.88 8.84
C ASP A 249 -12.56 -0.48 10.29
N THR A 250 -12.83 -1.39 11.22
CA THR A 250 -12.61 -1.22 12.67
C THR A 250 -11.55 -2.19 13.18
N ALA A 251 -11.05 -1.97 14.39
CA ALA A 251 -10.14 -2.89 15.04
C ALA A 251 -10.72 -4.31 15.19
N ALA A 252 -12.02 -4.42 15.47
CA ALA A 252 -12.73 -5.70 15.53
C ALA A 252 -12.73 -6.41 14.18
N PHE A 253 -12.96 -5.67 13.08
CA PHE A 253 -12.86 -6.22 11.73
C PHE A 253 -11.44 -6.68 11.39
N ALA A 254 -10.42 -5.92 11.75
CA ALA A 254 -9.02 -6.28 11.53
C ALA A 254 -8.64 -7.58 12.27
N VAL A 255 -9.03 -7.71 13.55
CA VAL A 255 -8.76 -8.93 14.32
C VAL A 255 -9.62 -10.11 13.86
N GLU A 256 -10.88 -9.90 13.48
CA GLU A 256 -11.71 -10.95 12.90
C GLU A 256 -11.13 -11.47 11.58
N SER A 257 -10.50 -10.58 10.79
CA SER A 257 -9.79 -10.98 9.57
C SER A 257 -8.61 -11.91 9.88
N ILE A 258 -7.84 -11.62 10.94
CA ILE A 258 -6.77 -12.49 11.44
C ILE A 258 -7.34 -13.81 11.99
N ARG A 259 -8.45 -13.76 12.72
CA ARG A 259 -9.14 -14.93 13.26
C ARG A 259 -9.57 -15.88 12.15
N ARG A 260 -10.15 -15.36 11.06
CA ARG A 260 -10.55 -16.14 9.89
C ARG A 260 -9.36 -16.75 9.17
N TRP A 261 -8.28 -15.99 8.97
CA TRP A 261 -7.02 -16.55 8.44
C TRP A 261 -6.50 -17.68 9.33
N TRP A 262 -6.51 -17.51 10.65
CA TRP A 262 -6.03 -18.53 11.59
C TRP A 262 -6.85 -19.81 11.49
N HIS A 263 -8.18 -19.74 11.53
CA HIS A 263 -9.02 -20.93 11.45
C HIS A 263 -9.06 -21.55 10.05
N GLY A 264 -8.95 -20.74 8.99
CA GLY A 264 -8.97 -21.21 7.60
C GLY A 264 -7.65 -21.85 7.14
N GLN A 265 -6.52 -21.24 7.48
CA GLN A 265 -5.20 -21.65 6.95
C GLN A 265 -4.13 -21.76 8.03
N GLY A 266 -4.01 -20.75 8.92
CA GLY A 266 -2.89 -20.64 9.86
C GLY A 266 -2.78 -21.83 10.83
N LYS A 267 -3.87 -22.22 11.48
CA LYS A 267 -3.90 -23.32 12.47
C LYS A 267 -3.50 -24.67 11.87
N ALA A 268 -3.92 -24.92 10.64
CA ALA A 268 -3.56 -26.16 9.94
C ALA A 268 -2.08 -26.16 9.50
N ALA A 269 -1.57 -25.01 9.05
CA ALA A 269 -0.17 -24.82 8.64
C ALA A 269 0.81 -24.86 9.82
N TYR A 270 0.41 -24.33 10.99
CA TYR A 270 1.25 -24.23 12.17
C TYR A 270 0.64 -24.95 13.38
N ARG A 271 0.54 -26.29 13.30
CA ARG A 271 -0.11 -27.12 14.33
C ARG A 271 0.49 -27.03 15.74
N GLN A 272 1.76 -26.63 15.84
CA GLN A 272 2.50 -26.51 17.10
C GLN A 272 2.80 -25.04 17.45
N ALA A 273 2.11 -24.08 16.81
CA ALA A 273 2.32 -22.68 17.12
C ALA A 273 1.89 -22.39 18.58
N THR A 274 2.76 -21.69 19.28
CA THR A 274 2.51 -21.12 20.60
C THR A 274 2.64 -19.60 20.58
N ARG A 275 3.24 -19.05 19.51
CA ARG A 275 3.49 -17.63 19.30
C ARG A 275 3.06 -17.22 17.90
N LEU A 276 2.60 -15.99 17.75
CA LEU A 276 2.27 -15.35 16.47
C LEU A 276 2.91 -13.97 16.43
N LEU A 277 3.67 -13.68 15.38
CA LEU A 277 4.17 -12.34 15.12
C LEU A 277 3.31 -11.65 14.06
N ILE A 278 2.82 -10.45 14.40
CA ILE A 278 2.05 -9.57 13.51
C ILE A 278 2.87 -8.32 13.23
N THR A 279 3.15 -8.06 11.95
CA THR A 279 3.70 -6.79 11.50
C THR A 279 2.59 -5.95 10.88
N ALA A 280 2.34 -4.77 11.46
CA ALA A 280 1.26 -3.88 11.03
C ALA A 280 1.78 -2.47 10.81
N ASP A 281 1.13 -1.71 9.94
CA ASP A 281 1.36 -0.28 9.87
C ASP A 281 0.84 0.40 11.17
N ALA A 282 1.17 1.67 11.34
CA ALA A 282 0.83 2.42 12.55
C ALA A 282 -0.48 3.22 12.43
N GLY A 283 -1.25 3.02 11.35
CA GLY A 283 -2.47 3.77 11.02
C GLY A 283 -3.76 2.99 11.23
N GLY A 284 -4.91 3.64 11.02
CA GLY A 284 -6.20 2.95 10.86
C GLY A 284 -6.65 2.03 12.02
N SER A 285 -7.29 0.92 11.63
CA SER A 285 -7.93 -0.06 12.50
C SER A 285 -6.95 -0.90 13.33
N ASN A 286 -5.73 -1.08 12.83
CA ASN A 286 -4.63 -1.82 13.43
C ASN A 286 -3.55 -0.90 14.04
N GLY A 287 -3.83 0.38 14.24
CA GLY A 287 -2.84 1.34 14.74
C GLY A 287 -2.38 1.08 16.19
N HIS A 288 -1.11 1.38 16.48
CA HIS A 288 -0.49 1.16 17.80
C HIS A 288 -1.17 1.89 18.98
N ARG A 289 -1.87 3.00 18.70
CA ARG A 289 -2.62 3.79 19.70
C ARG A 289 -4.05 3.29 19.91
N THR A 290 -4.54 2.42 19.03
CA THR A 290 -5.92 1.97 19.03
C THR A 290 -6.13 0.98 20.18
N ARG A 291 -6.87 1.40 21.21
CA ARG A 291 -7.18 0.56 22.38
C ARG A 291 -7.98 -0.68 21.98
N ALA A 292 -8.91 -0.51 21.04
CA ALA A 292 -9.73 -1.60 20.50
C ALA A 292 -8.89 -2.68 19.81
N TRP A 293 -7.83 -2.28 19.12
CA TRP A 293 -6.90 -3.23 18.52
C TRP A 293 -6.24 -4.13 19.56
N LYS A 294 -5.77 -3.55 20.66
CA LYS A 294 -5.12 -4.31 21.75
C LYS A 294 -6.11 -5.21 22.49
N LEU A 295 -7.33 -4.73 22.76
CA LEU A 295 -8.38 -5.51 23.42
C LEU A 295 -8.80 -6.71 22.57
N GLU A 296 -9.10 -6.49 21.29
CA GLU A 296 -9.53 -7.56 20.39
C GLU A 296 -8.43 -8.60 20.18
N LEU A 297 -7.18 -8.17 20.04
CA LEU A 297 -6.04 -9.10 20.00
C LEU A 297 -5.87 -9.88 21.30
N ALA A 298 -6.15 -9.28 22.46
CA ALA A 298 -6.10 -9.99 23.74
C ALA A 298 -7.18 -11.09 23.81
N HIS A 299 -8.40 -10.81 23.33
CA HIS A 299 -9.44 -11.81 23.21
C HIS A 299 -9.05 -12.94 22.24
N PHE A 300 -8.45 -12.59 21.10
CA PHE A 300 -7.96 -13.56 20.14
C PHE A 300 -6.80 -14.41 20.70
N ALA A 301 -5.88 -13.82 21.46
CA ALA A 301 -4.83 -14.55 22.17
C ALA A 301 -5.43 -15.55 23.19
N ALA A 302 -6.42 -15.11 23.97
CA ALA A 302 -7.10 -15.96 24.95
C ALA A 302 -7.87 -17.12 24.27
N GLU A 303 -8.52 -16.88 23.13
CA GLU A 303 -9.21 -17.93 22.36
C GLU A 303 -8.26 -18.97 21.77
N THR A 304 -7.16 -18.51 21.17
CA THR A 304 -6.26 -19.37 20.42
C THR A 304 -5.19 -20.04 21.27
N GLY A 305 -4.93 -19.50 22.46
CA GLY A 305 -3.80 -19.91 23.30
C GLY A 305 -2.45 -19.42 22.76
N LEU A 306 -2.43 -18.53 21.77
CA LEU A 306 -1.20 -17.98 21.19
C LEU A 306 -0.74 -16.75 21.97
N THR A 307 0.57 -16.64 22.18
CA THR A 307 1.18 -15.36 22.55
C THR A 307 1.33 -14.51 21.29
N ILE A 308 0.64 -13.38 21.24
CA ILE A 308 0.61 -12.52 20.05
C ILE A 308 1.57 -11.36 20.24
N THR A 309 2.64 -11.35 19.46
CA THR A 309 3.58 -10.23 19.39
C THR A 309 3.18 -9.32 18.23
N VAL A 310 3.06 -8.02 18.49
CA VAL A 310 2.80 -7.01 17.46
C VAL A 310 4.02 -6.10 17.36
N CYS A 311 4.50 -5.89 16.15
CA CYS A 311 5.55 -4.92 15.83
C CYS A 311 5.04 -3.96 14.77
N HIS A 312 4.87 -2.68 15.15
CA HIS A 312 4.44 -1.65 14.21
C HIS A 312 5.59 -1.10 13.37
N LEU A 313 5.31 -0.86 12.09
CA LEU A 313 6.21 -0.10 11.23
C LEU A 313 6.27 1.37 11.69
N PRO A 314 7.41 2.06 11.51
CA PRO A 314 7.50 3.50 11.80
C PRO A 314 6.42 4.32 11.07
N PRO A 315 5.97 5.45 11.62
CA PRO A 315 5.04 6.34 10.92
C PRO A 315 5.51 6.69 9.51
N SER A 316 4.56 6.81 8.58
CA SER A 316 4.82 7.11 7.16
C SER A 316 5.66 6.06 6.42
N THR A 317 5.78 4.84 6.94
CA THR A 317 6.49 3.74 6.26
C THR A 317 5.59 2.61 5.77
N SER A 318 4.28 2.86 5.60
CA SER A 318 3.30 1.84 5.14
C SER A 318 3.72 1.15 3.84
N LYS A 319 4.40 1.86 2.92
CA LYS A 319 4.96 1.26 1.70
C LYS A 319 5.94 0.10 1.98
N TRP A 320 6.62 0.10 3.11
CA TRP A 320 7.58 -0.93 3.48
C TRP A 320 6.91 -2.16 4.13
N ASN A 321 5.60 -2.11 4.36
CA ASN A 321 4.85 -3.26 4.81
C ASN A 321 4.86 -4.34 3.72
N LYS A 322 5.20 -5.59 4.06
CA LYS A 322 5.44 -6.62 3.04
C LYS A 322 4.18 -6.96 2.26
N ILE A 323 3.02 -6.90 2.91
CA ILE A 323 1.72 -7.14 2.29
C ILE A 323 1.44 -6.21 1.09
N GLU A 324 1.87 -4.95 1.14
CA GLU A 324 1.64 -4.00 0.06
C GLU A 324 2.29 -4.46 -1.26
N HIS A 325 3.54 -4.92 -1.16
CA HIS A 325 4.30 -5.36 -2.32
C HIS A 325 4.09 -6.82 -2.68
N ARG A 326 3.81 -7.69 -1.71
CA ARG A 326 3.72 -9.15 -1.90
C ARG A 326 2.31 -9.67 -2.11
N LEU A 327 1.29 -8.92 -1.70
CA LEU A 327 -0.11 -9.33 -1.84
C LEU A 327 -0.91 -8.29 -2.62
N PHE A 328 -0.99 -7.07 -2.12
CA PHE A 328 -1.87 -6.04 -2.68
C PHE A 328 -1.46 -5.56 -4.06
N SER A 329 -0.16 -5.51 -4.36
CA SER A 329 0.34 -5.18 -5.70
C SER A 329 -0.18 -6.17 -6.76
N HIS A 330 -0.15 -7.46 -6.45
CA HIS A 330 -0.59 -8.52 -7.35
C HIS A 330 -2.11 -8.54 -7.51
N ILE A 331 -2.86 -8.32 -6.43
CA ILE A 331 -4.32 -8.14 -6.49
C ILE A 331 -4.68 -6.96 -7.39
N THR A 332 -4.01 -5.81 -7.22
CA THR A 332 -4.23 -4.64 -8.09
C THR A 332 -3.89 -4.92 -9.55
N MET A 333 -2.84 -5.69 -9.83
CA MET A 333 -2.52 -6.11 -11.21
C MET A 333 -3.63 -6.98 -11.80
N ASN A 334 -4.26 -7.84 -11.01
CA ASN A 334 -5.35 -8.70 -11.46
C ASN A 334 -6.67 -7.96 -11.70
N TRP A 335 -6.94 -6.90 -10.94
CA TRP A 335 -8.11 -6.04 -11.13
C TRP A 335 -8.00 -5.08 -12.32
N ARG A 336 -6.80 -4.96 -12.89
CA ARG A 336 -6.49 -4.00 -13.96
C ARG A 336 -7.46 -4.10 -15.13
N GLY A 337 -8.27 -3.07 -15.37
CA GLY A 337 -9.21 -3.01 -16.51
C GLY A 337 -10.42 -3.95 -16.41
N ARG A 338 -10.73 -4.47 -15.23
CA ARG A 338 -11.95 -5.25 -14.94
C ARG A 338 -12.84 -4.47 -13.98
N PRO A 339 -14.11 -4.22 -14.28
CA PRO A 339 -15.05 -3.71 -13.29
C PRO A 339 -15.28 -4.77 -12.20
N LEU A 340 -15.40 -4.32 -10.95
CA LEU A 340 -15.68 -5.16 -9.79
C LEU A 340 -17.20 -5.19 -9.55
N THR A 341 -17.91 -5.85 -10.46
CA THR A 341 -19.38 -5.75 -10.57
C THR A 341 -20.15 -6.31 -9.39
N SER A 342 -19.57 -7.26 -8.65
CA SER A 342 -20.16 -7.86 -7.47
C SER A 342 -19.10 -8.27 -6.45
N HIS A 343 -19.53 -8.53 -5.21
CA HIS A 343 -18.68 -9.14 -4.18
C HIS A 343 -18.08 -10.47 -4.64
N GLU A 344 -18.84 -11.28 -5.39
CA GLU A 344 -18.34 -12.54 -5.94
C GLU A 344 -17.20 -12.31 -6.93
N VAL A 345 -17.31 -11.34 -7.83
CA VAL A 345 -16.23 -10.99 -8.77
C VAL A 345 -15.00 -10.51 -8.00
N ILE A 346 -15.17 -9.73 -6.94
CA ILE A 346 -14.07 -9.30 -6.07
C ILE A 346 -13.37 -10.51 -5.45
N LEU A 347 -14.12 -11.43 -4.84
CA LEU A 347 -13.56 -12.63 -4.23
C LEU A 347 -12.83 -13.52 -5.24
N GLN A 348 -13.46 -13.80 -6.38
CA GLN A 348 -12.88 -14.64 -7.43
C GLN A 348 -11.60 -14.02 -8.01
N THR A 349 -11.59 -12.71 -8.23
CA THR A 349 -10.40 -12.03 -8.77
C THR A 349 -9.26 -11.92 -7.77
N ILE A 350 -9.56 -11.78 -6.47
CA ILE A 350 -8.55 -11.88 -5.41
C ILE A 350 -8.01 -13.30 -5.36
N ALA A 351 -8.88 -14.32 -5.28
CA ALA A 351 -8.50 -15.72 -5.17
C ALA A 351 -7.71 -16.23 -6.39
N ALA A 352 -7.95 -15.67 -7.58
CA ALA A 352 -7.17 -15.95 -8.79
C ALA A 352 -5.73 -15.40 -8.75
N THR A 353 -5.36 -14.66 -7.70
CA THR A 353 -4.03 -14.07 -7.56
C THR A 353 -2.98 -15.13 -7.26
N THR A 354 -2.15 -15.39 -8.26
CA THR A 354 -1.00 -16.29 -8.17
C THR A 354 0.25 -15.66 -8.77
N THR A 355 1.43 -16.08 -8.30
CA THR A 355 2.71 -15.60 -8.84
C THR A 355 3.60 -16.78 -9.23
N ARG A 356 4.57 -16.52 -10.12
CA ARG A 356 5.61 -17.53 -10.47
C ARG A 356 6.42 -18.00 -9.26
N THR A 357 6.50 -17.19 -8.22
CA THR A 357 7.16 -17.53 -6.94
C THR A 357 6.26 -18.32 -6.00
N GLY A 358 5.06 -18.71 -6.42
CA GLY A 358 4.18 -19.62 -5.68
C GLY A 358 3.20 -18.95 -4.72
N LEU A 359 3.00 -17.62 -4.80
CA LEU A 359 1.96 -16.96 -3.99
C LEU A 359 0.60 -17.59 -4.31
N ARG A 360 -0.17 -17.92 -3.26
CA ARG A 360 -1.58 -18.32 -3.35
C ARG A 360 -2.40 -17.43 -2.45
N VAL A 361 -3.54 -16.97 -2.95
CA VAL A 361 -4.41 -16.07 -2.20
C VAL A 361 -5.78 -16.70 -2.05
N GLU A 362 -6.29 -16.70 -0.84
CA GLU A 362 -7.68 -17.06 -0.53
C GLU A 362 -8.45 -15.80 -0.15
N ALA A 363 -9.75 -15.77 -0.47
CA ALA A 363 -10.61 -14.65 -0.15
C ALA A 363 -11.96 -15.12 0.36
N ALA A 364 -12.46 -14.47 1.40
CA ALA A 364 -13.76 -14.78 2.00
C ALA A 364 -14.57 -13.50 2.23
N LEU A 365 -15.88 -13.58 2.04
CA LEU A 365 -16.80 -12.48 2.35
C LEU A 365 -17.06 -12.41 3.85
N ASP A 366 -17.09 -11.19 4.38
CA ASP A 366 -17.50 -10.93 5.75
C ASP A 366 -18.72 -10.02 5.79
N THR A 367 -19.84 -10.61 6.22
CA THR A 367 -21.13 -9.95 6.37
C THR A 367 -21.42 -9.55 7.82
N ASN A 368 -20.44 -9.66 8.72
CA ASN A 368 -20.59 -9.25 10.11
C ASN A 368 -20.71 -7.72 10.22
N ALA A 369 -21.35 -7.26 11.30
CA ALA A 369 -21.48 -5.84 11.63
C ALA A 369 -20.36 -5.38 12.57
N TYR A 370 -19.76 -4.24 12.26
CA TYR A 370 -18.61 -3.67 12.97
C TYR A 370 -18.88 -2.21 13.35
N PRO A 371 -19.62 -1.96 14.45
CA PRO A 371 -20.00 -0.61 14.85
C PRO A 371 -18.78 0.26 15.14
N THR A 372 -18.86 1.54 14.73
CA THR A 372 -17.80 2.52 14.99
C THR A 372 -18.00 3.23 16.32
N GLY A 373 -16.92 3.79 16.87
CA GLY A 373 -16.99 4.62 18.08
C GLY A 373 -17.03 3.85 19.40
N VAL A 374 -16.68 2.56 19.39
CA VAL A 374 -16.49 1.76 20.61
C VAL A 374 -15.43 2.43 21.50
N ARG A 375 -15.79 2.70 22.76
CA ARG A 375 -14.90 3.29 23.77
C ARG A 375 -14.44 2.18 24.71
N ILE A 376 -13.14 2.20 25.04
CA ILE A 376 -12.53 1.23 25.95
C ILE A 376 -11.91 2.00 27.10
N GLY A 377 -12.39 1.71 28.30
CA GLY A 377 -12.00 2.41 29.54
C GLY A 377 -10.59 2.05 30.00
N ASP A 378 -10.03 2.86 30.91
CA ASP A 378 -8.68 2.66 31.47
C ASP A 378 -8.55 1.37 32.29
N ALA A 379 -9.60 0.99 33.01
CA ALA A 379 -9.65 -0.29 33.71
C ALA A 379 -9.49 -1.49 32.76
N GLU A 380 -10.16 -1.47 31.61
CA GLU A 380 -10.08 -2.54 30.61
C GLU A 380 -8.68 -2.63 30.00
N MET A 381 -8.07 -1.49 29.66
CA MET A 381 -6.70 -1.47 29.14
C MET A 381 -5.66 -1.92 30.16
N ALA A 382 -5.83 -1.56 31.44
CA ALA A 382 -4.92 -1.96 32.51
C ALA A 382 -5.03 -3.47 32.82
N ALA A 383 -6.20 -4.07 32.59
CA ALA A 383 -6.44 -5.48 32.79
C ALA A 383 -5.91 -6.37 31.65
N LEU A 384 -5.47 -5.79 30.52
CA LEU A 384 -4.94 -6.58 29.41
C LEU A 384 -3.64 -7.28 29.80
N PRO A 385 -3.45 -8.56 29.44
CA PRO A 385 -2.20 -9.28 29.65
C PRO A 385 -1.14 -8.83 28.63
N LEU A 386 -0.82 -7.54 28.64
CA LEU A 386 0.05 -6.86 27.68
C LEU A 386 1.42 -6.59 28.28
N THR A 387 2.47 -7.12 27.66
CA THR A 387 3.87 -6.82 27.97
C THR A 387 4.45 -5.94 26.87
N ARG A 388 4.91 -4.75 27.23
CA ARG A 388 5.63 -3.86 26.30
C ARG A 388 7.07 -4.32 26.17
N HIS A 389 7.60 -4.28 24.96
CA HIS A 389 9.01 -4.58 24.73
C HIS A 389 9.88 -3.41 25.20
N ALA A 390 11.14 -3.69 25.57
CA ALA A 390 12.08 -2.66 26.03
C ALA A 390 12.38 -1.61 24.95
N PHE A 391 12.44 -2.04 23.68
CA PHE A 391 12.65 -1.16 22.54
C PHE A 391 11.31 -0.75 21.92
N HIS A 392 11.00 0.56 21.95
CA HIS A 392 9.72 1.14 21.51
C HIS A 392 8.50 0.33 21.96
N GLY A 393 8.31 0.17 23.27
CA GLY A 393 7.17 -0.58 23.84
C GLY A 393 5.78 -0.10 23.42
N ASP A 394 5.69 1.11 22.85
CA ASP A 394 4.48 1.68 22.28
C ASP A 394 4.12 1.05 20.93
N TRP A 395 5.15 0.61 20.18
CA TRP A 395 5.07 -0.02 18.86
C TRP A 395 5.26 -1.53 18.92
N ASN A 396 5.97 -2.02 19.94
CA ASN A 396 6.38 -3.41 20.07
C ASN A 396 5.85 -3.95 21.40
N TYR A 397 4.91 -4.88 21.34
CA TYR A 397 4.29 -5.45 22.53
C TYR A 397 3.79 -6.87 22.28
N ALA A 398 3.71 -7.64 23.35
CA ALA A 398 3.16 -8.99 23.37
C ALA A 398 1.88 -9.04 24.21
N LEU A 399 0.88 -9.76 23.70
CA LEU A 399 -0.36 -10.09 24.38
C LEU A 399 -0.35 -11.57 24.69
N HIS A 400 -0.48 -11.90 25.98
CA HIS A 400 -0.37 -13.27 26.45
C HIS A 400 -1.73 -13.96 26.52
N PRO A 401 -1.80 -15.27 26.23
CA PRO A 401 -3.00 -16.05 26.43
C PRO A 401 -3.21 -16.24 27.93
N GLN A 402 -4.01 -15.40 28.55
CA GLN A 402 -4.52 -15.65 29.89
C GLN A 402 -5.99 -16.03 29.80
N PRO A 403 -6.44 -17.11 30.49
CA PRO A 403 -7.86 -17.27 30.75
C PRO A 403 -8.28 -16.01 31.47
N ARG A 404 -9.30 -15.33 30.94
CA ARG A 404 -9.89 -14.08 31.45
C ARG A 404 -9.66 -14.02 32.96
N PRO A 405 -8.76 -13.15 33.49
CA PRO A 405 -8.63 -13.06 34.93
C PRO A 405 -10.04 -12.84 35.45
N ALA A 406 -10.45 -13.62 36.45
CA ALA A 406 -11.67 -13.33 37.17
C ALA A 406 -11.57 -11.85 37.50
N ILE A 407 -12.40 -11.04 36.84
CA ILE A 407 -12.54 -9.63 37.19
C ILE A 407 -12.71 -9.69 38.69
N PRO A 408 -11.77 -9.15 39.50
CA PRO A 408 -11.97 -9.13 40.94
C PRO A 408 -13.37 -8.56 41.11
N ALA A 409 -14.27 -9.33 41.74
CA ALA A 409 -15.67 -8.96 41.88
C ALA A 409 -15.68 -7.47 42.15
N ALA A 410 -16.35 -6.72 41.25
CA ALA A 410 -16.29 -5.27 41.23
C ALA A 410 -16.25 -4.82 42.68
N ARG A 411 -15.14 -4.21 43.12
CA ARG A 411 -15.19 -3.44 44.35
C ARG A 411 -16.43 -2.60 44.14
N THR A 412 -17.42 -2.84 44.99
CA THR A 412 -18.73 -2.21 44.91
C THR A 412 -18.43 -0.77 44.55
N PRO A 413 -18.89 -0.27 43.39
CA PRO A 413 -18.70 1.12 43.08
C PRO A 413 -19.32 1.83 44.27
N ASP A 414 -18.48 2.48 45.07
CA ASP A 414 -18.99 3.54 45.89
C ASP A 414 -19.72 4.44 44.90
N ALA A 415 -21.02 4.60 45.14
CA ALA A 415 -21.94 5.19 44.20
C ALA A 415 -21.54 6.65 43.99
N SER A 416 -20.62 6.90 43.05
CA SER A 416 -20.27 8.23 42.58
C SER A 416 -19.63 8.19 41.19
N GLU A 417 -20.13 7.35 40.27
CA GLU A 417 -20.19 7.81 38.88
C GLU A 417 -21.29 8.86 38.86
N THR A 418 -20.90 10.13 39.00
CA THR A 418 -21.82 11.23 38.77
C THR A 418 -22.17 11.16 37.29
N GLU A 419 -23.34 10.61 36.96
CA GLU A 419 -23.96 10.80 35.66
C GLU A 419 -23.79 12.27 35.28
N TRP A 420 -23.11 12.52 34.16
CA TRP A 420 -23.01 13.88 33.62
C TRP A 420 -24.43 14.39 33.37
N ASN A 421 -24.89 15.27 34.25
CA ASN A 421 -26.18 15.90 34.14
C ASN A 421 -25.99 17.32 33.58
N GLN A 422 -26.67 17.64 32.49
CA GLN A 422 -26.65 18.98 31.89
C GLN A 422 -27.09 20.07 32.89
N ALA A 423 -27.82 19.71 33.94
CA ALA A 423 -28.15 20.57 35.08
C ALA A 423 -26.94 21.07 35.89
N LEU A 424 -25.76 20.45 35.74
CA LEU A 424 -24.51 20.95 36.33
C LEU A 424 -24.03 22.25 35.65
N LEU A 425 -24.40 22.50 34.39
CA LEU A 425 -24.03 23.73 33.69
C LEU A 425 -24.76 24.97 34.25
N SER A 426 -25.93 24.78 34.85
CA SER A 426 -26.73 25.82 35.50
C SER A 426 -26.48 25.92 37.01
N ASP A 427 -25.40 25.31 37.52
CA ASP A 427 -24.99 25.43 38.91
C ASP A 427 -24.72 26.90 39.27
N PRO A 428 -25.34 27.45 40.33
CA PRO A 428 -25.10 28.82 40.80
C PRO A 428 -23.62 29.14 41.07
N ALA A 429 -22.80 28.16 41.41
CA ALA A 429 -21.35 28.33 41.58
C ALA A 429 -20.64 28.66 40.26
N LEU A 430 -21.17 28.20 39.12
CA LEU A 430 -20.64 28.45 37.78
C LEU A 430 -21.25 29.68 37.13
N THR A 431 -22.55 29.88 37.28
CA THR A 431 -23.29 30.99 36.64
C THR A 431 -23.22 32.28 37.45
N GLY A 432 -22.97 32.19 38.77
CA GLY A 432 -23.05 33.32 39.70
C GLY A 432 -24.47 33.80 39.97
N MET A 433 -25.50 33.05 39.56
CA MET A 433 -26.91 33.39 39.68
C MET A 433 -27.73 32.14 40.04
N SER A 434 -28.80 32.32 40.82
CA SER A 434 -29.76 31.25 41.07
C SER A 434 -30.48 30.83 39.78
N ARG A 435 -31.08 29.64 39.76
CA ARG A 435 -31.87 29.17 38.61
C ARG A 435 -32.99 30.14 38.24
N GLN A 436 -33.70 30.68 39.23
CA GLN A 436 -34.73 31.70 39.02
C GLN A 436 -34.18 32.98 38.36
N GLN A 437 -32.97 33.41 38.73
CA GLN A 437 -32.33 34.57 38.11
C GLN A 437 -31.87 34.29 36.68
N LEU A 438 -31.40 33.06 36.40
CA LEU A 438 -31.05 32.62 35.05
C LEU A 438 -32.28 32.51 34.14
N ASP A 439 -33.39 32.02 34.67
CA ASP A 439 -34.67 31.93 33.97
C ASP A 439 -35.23 33.34 33.70
N ALA A 440 -35.22 34.23 34.70
CA ALA A 440 -35.62 35.63 34.53
C ALA A 440 -34.74 36.39 33.51
N LEU A 441 -33.42 36.12 33.49
CA LEU A 441 -32.51 36.65 32.46
C LEU A 441 -32.89 36.14 31.07
N THR A 442 -33.20 34.84 30.97
CA THR A 442 -33.60 34.22 29.71
C THR A 442 -34.92 34.81 29.20
N GLU A 443 -35.90 35.02 30.07
CA GLU A 443 -37.17 35.67 29.75
C GLU A 443 -36.99 37.12 29.31
N THR A 444 -36.11 37.87 29.98
CA THR A 444 -35.80 39.27 29.64
C THR A 444 -35.20 39.38 28.24
N LEU A 445 -34.36 38.43 27.83
CA LEU A 445 -33.68 38.43 26.53
C LEU A 445 -34.51 37.75 25.41
N ALA A 446 -35.57 37.02 25.76
CA ALA A 446 -36.37 36.22 24.83
C ALA A 446 -37.05 37.01 23.69
N PRO A 447 -37.56 38.24 23.90
CA PRO A 447 -38.20 39.02 22.82
C PRO A 447 -37.27 39.33 21.64
N ASP A 448 -35.97 39.50 21.90
CA ASP A 448 -34.95 39.85 20.90
C ASP A 448 -34.10 38.64 20.47
N GLY A 449 -34.36 37.47 21.04
CA GLY A 449 -33.58 36.25 20.85
C GLY A 449 -34.13 35.34 19.76
N ASP A 450 -33.90 35.62 18.47
CA ASP A 450 -34.43 34.86 17.28
C ASP A 450 -35.19 33.55 17.60
N THR A 451 -36.46 33.66 17.98
CA THR A 451 -37.34 32.47 18.08
C THR A 451 -38.14 32.26 16.80
N ARG A 452 -37.98 33.12 15.79
CA ARG A 452 -38.82 33.12 14.59
C ARG A 452 -38.04 33.42 13.31
N ARG A 453 -37.40 32.40 12.72
CA ARG A 453 -37.32 32.11 11.27
C ARG A 453 -36.29 31.01 10.97
N GLY A 454 -36.74 29.86 10.47
CA GLY A 454 -35.90 28.80 9.90
C GLY A 454 -35.73 27.54 10.74
N ARG A 455 -35.07 26.53 10.16
CA ARG A 455 -34.77 25.22 10.78
C ARG A 455 -34.23 25.42 12.20
N PRO A 456 -34.76 24.73 13.23
CA PRO A 456 -34.43 25.02 14.61
C PRO A 456 -32.91 24.91 14.84
N PRO A 457 -32.28 25.90 15.50
CA PRO A 457 -30.88 25.79 15.89
C PRO A 457 -30.72 24.56 16.80
N ARG A 458 -29.57 23.88 16.71
CA ARG A 458 -29.25 22.73 17.58
C ARG A 458 -29.18 23.08 19.08
N LEU A 459 -29.12 24.37 19.41
CA LEU A 459 -29.09 24.93 20.76
C LEU A 459 -30.36 25.74 20.97
N SER A 460 -31.13 25.41 22.01
CA SER A 460 -32.28 26.20 22.44
C SER A 460 -31.86 27.59 22.93
N PHE A 461 -32.76 28.58 22.90
CA PHE A 461 -32.43 29.93 23.37
C PHE A 461 -31.96 29.98 24.83
N PRO A 462 -32.56 29.24 25.79
CA PRO A 462 -32.04 29.14 27.16
C PRO A 462 -30.60 28.60 27.21
N GLU A 463 -30.26 27.58 26.43
CA GLU A 463 -28.89 27.04 26.37
C GLU A 463 -27.90 28.05 25.77
N GLN A 464 -28.34 28.85 24.79
CA GLN A 464 -27.53 29.92 24.22
C GLN A 464 -27.20 31.00 25.26
N VAL A 465 -28.18 31.39 26.09
CA VAL A 465 -27.99 32.35 27.20
C VAL A 465 -27.04 31.74 28.23
N LEU A 466 -27.26 30.50 28.65
CA LEU A 466 -26.41 29.80 29.62
C LEU A 466 -24.96 29.68 29.16
N ALA A 467 -24.71 29.28 27.90
CA ALA A 467 -23.36 29.21 27.35
C ALA A 467 -22.65 30.58 27.36
N THR A 468 -23.40 31.66 27.15
CA THR A 468 -22.87 33.03 27.17
C THR A 468 -22.54 33.50 28.59
N VAL A 469 -23.38 33.15 29.56
CA VAL A 469 -23.12 33.39 30.99
C VAL A 469 -21.86 32.66 31.43
N LEU A 470 -21.70 31.38 31.10
CA LEU A 470 -20.48 30.61 31.42
C LEU A 470 -19.23 31.19 30.75
N HIS A 471 -19.33 31.63 29.49
CA HIS A 471 -18.23 32.28 28.78
C HIS A 471 -17.76 33.57 29.48
N LEU A 472 -18.70 34.39 29.94
CA LEU A 472 -18.40 35.68 30.58
C LEU A 472 -17.98 35.53 32.03
N ARG A 473 -18.58 34.59 32.77
CA ARG A 473 -18.36 34.40 34.20
C ARG A 473 -17.09 33.63 34.50
N VAL A 474 -16.87 32.49 33.84
CA VAL A 474 -15.76 31.57 34.14
C VAL A 474 -14.72 31.48 33.01
N ALA A 475 -14.76 32.43 32.06
CA ALA A 475 -13.81 32.55 30.96
C ALA A 475 -13.65 31.29 30.08
N LEU A 476 -14.69 30.44 30.01
CA LEU A 476 -14.67 29.25 29.16
C LEU A 476 -14.68 29.63 27.68
N ALA A 477 -13.67 29.21 26.91
CA ALA A 477 -13.60 29.48 25.48
C ALA A 477 -14.74 28.79 24.69
N ALA A 478 -14.93 29.21 23.43
CA ALA A 478 -16.00 28.70 22.58
C ALA A 478 -15.85 27.19 22.28
N GLU A 479 -14.63 26.66 22.29
CA GLU A 479 -14.33 25.25 22.00
C GLU A 479 -14.78 24.32 23.13
N PRO A 480 -14.39 24.55 24.41
CA PRO A 480 -14.97 23.83 25.56
C PRO A 480 -16.50 23.88 25.60
N LEU A 481 -17.10 25.06 25.36
CA LEU A 481 -18.54 25.23 25.39
C LEU A 481 -19.23 24.45 24.25
N ALA A 482 -18.64 24.43 23.05
CA ALA A 482 -19.17 23.63 21.95
C ALA A 482 -19.22 22.14 22.29
N VAL A 483 -18.22 21.64 23.04
CA VAL A 483 -18.20 20.26 23.54
C VAL A 483 -19.29 20.04 24.59
N LEU A 484 -19.37 20.90 25.62
CA LEU A 484 -20.34 20.77 26.72
C LEU A 484 -21.80 20.82 26.27
N PHE A 485 -22.10 21.59 25.22
CA PHE A 485 -23.44 21.75 24.66
C PHE A 485 -23.67 20.93 23.37
N ALA A 486 -22.79 19.99 23.03
CA ALA A 486 -22.89 19.16 21.83
C ALA A 486 -23.14 19.94 20.52
N SER A 487 -22.52 21.12 20.39
CA SER A 487 -22.67 22.06 19.27
C SER A 487 -21.37 22.17 18.45
N SER A 488 -21.44 22.84 17.30
CA SER A 488 -20.23 23.12 16.51
C SER A 488 -19.51 24.36 17.02
N ARG A 489 -18.18 24.40 16.88
CA ARG A 489 -17.35 25.57 17.23
C ARG A 489 -17.87 26.86 16.57
N THR A 490 -18.22 26.77 15.29
CA THR A 490 -18.75 27.91 14.52
C THR A 490 -20.12 28.36 15.04
N ALA A 491 -21.01 27.43 15.40
CA ALA A 491 -22.31 27.77 15.98
C ALA A 491 -22.14 28.43 17.36
N MET A 492 -21.29 27.88 18.22
CA MET A 492 -21.01 28.43 19.54
C MET A 492 -20.42 29.85 19.45
N HIS A 493 -19.46 30.08 18.56
CA HIS A 493 -18.87 31.40 18.37
C HIS A 493 -19.89 32.46 17.91
N ARG A 494 -20.83 32.07 17.03
CA ARG A 494 -21.93 32.94 16.61
C ARG A 494 -22.91 33.22 17.75
N THR A 495 -23.25 32.20 18.54
CA THR A 495 -24.10 32.33 19.73
C THR A 495 -23.51 33.32 20.73
N LEU A 496 -22.23 33.18 21.07
CA LEU A 496 -21.56 34.06 22.04
C LEU A 496 -21.54 35.52 21.55
N LEU A 497 -21.25 35.76 20.26
CA LEU A 497 -21.26 37.11 19.69
C LEU A 497 -22.67 37.73 19.70
N LYS A 498 -23.68 36.95 19.34
CA LYS A 498 -25.09 37.40 19.33
C LYS A 498 -25.56 37.78 20.73
N ASN A 499 -25.43 36.87 21.69
CA ASN A 499 -25.93 37.09 23.04
C ASN A 499 -25.14 38.15 23.81
N ARG A 500 -23.85 38.36 23.51
CA ARG A 500 -23.11 39.52 24.02
C ARG A 500 -23.69 40.85 23.56
N ARG A 501 -24.16 40.93 22.30
CA ARG A 501 -24.83 42.13 21.79
C ARG A 501 -26.19 42.34 22.45
N LEU A 502 -26.94 41.26 22.69
CA LEU A 502 -28.22 41.31 23.41
C LEU A 502 -28.06 41.72 24.87
N LEU A 503 -27.09 41.17 25.60
CA LEU A 503 -26.78 41.60 26.96
C LEU A 503 -26.41 43.10 26.99
N LYS A 504 -25.64 43.56 26.01
CA LYS A 504 -25.28 44.98 25.89
C LYS A 504 -26.48 45.87 25.58
N SER A 505 -27.41 45.46 24.72
CA SER A 505 -28.61 46.26 24.39
C SER A 505 -29.58 46.37 25.55
N HIS A 506 -29.63 45.36 26.41
CA HIS A 506 -30.42 45.37 27.65
C HIS A 506 -29.67 45.97 28.86
N GLY A 507 -28.43 46.45 28.69
CA GLY A 507 -27.63 47.03 29.77
C GLY A 507 -27.18 46.02 30.84
N ILE A 508 -27.22 44.72 30.54
CA ILE A 508 -26.92 43.64 31.48
C ILE A 508 -25.43 43.30 31.44
N VAL A 509 -24.78 43.35 32.60
CA VAL A 509 -23.36 42.97 32.76
C VAL A 509 -23.26 41.70 33.59
N ILE A 510 -22.59 40.68 33.04
CA ILE A 510 -22.23 39.47 33.78
C ILE A 510 -20.80 39.66 34.31
N PRO A 511 -20.59 39.86 35.62
CA PRO A 511 -19.26 40.07 36.17
C PRO A 511 -18.43 38.79 36.07
N PRO A 512 -17.12 38.84 35.80
CA PRO A 512 -16.26 37.66 35.85
C PRO A 512 -16.12 37.13 37.29
N ALA A 513 -15.93 35.82 37.44
CA ALA A 513 -15.67 35.21 38.73
C ALA A 513 -14.32 35.68 39.27
N THR A 514 -14.30 36.11 40.53
CA THR A 514 -13.08 36.58 41.21
C THR A 514 -12.09 35.45 41.52
N SER A 515 -12.55 34.20 41.54
CA SER A 515 -11.72 33.00 41.65
C SER A 515 -12.37 31.85 40.88
N PRO A 516 -11.59 30.90 40.32
CA PRO A 516 -12.15 29.78 39.58
C PRO A 516 -13.02 28.91 40.50
N PRO A 517 -14.31 28.71 40.21
CA PRO A 517 -15.16 27.85 41.03
C PRO A 517 -14.62 26.41 41.03
N VAL A 518 -14.70 25.69 42.14
CA VAL A 518 -14.32 24.26 42.20
C VAL A 518 -15.10 23.44 41.18
N ALA A 519 -16.37 23.81 40.93
CA ALA A 519 -17.22 23.22 39.91
C ALA A 519 -16.66 23.35 38.47
N LEU A 520 -15.76 24.32 38.20
CA LEU A 520 -15.12 24.49 36.90
C LEU A 520 -14.14 23.34 36.59
N ALA A 521 -13.49 22.78 37.61
CA ALA A 521 -12.57 21.65 37.44
C ALA A 521 -13.29 20.40 36.89
N ALA A 522 -14.54 20.16 37.34
CA ALA A 522 -15.38 19.09 36.82
C ALA A 522 -15.75 19.31 35.34
N LEU A 523 -16.04 20.55 34.94
CA LEU A 523 -16.28 20.89 33.53
C LEU A 523 -15.01 20.72 32.67
N GLN A 524 -13.85 21.13 33.18
CA GLN A 524 -12.57 20.99 32.47
C GLN A 524 -12.19 19.52 32.29
N ALA A 525 -12.36 18.69 33.32
CA ALA A 525 -12.14 17.24 33.23
C ALA A 525 -13.05 16.60 32.15
N ARG A 526 -14.32 17.02 32.10
CA ARG A 526 -15.27 16.55 31.08
C ARG A 526 -14.91 17.01 29.66
N VAL A 527 -14.46 18.25 29.50
CA VAL A 527 -14.00 18.76 28.20
C VAL A 527 -12.75 18.02 27.75
N HIS A 528 -11.83 17.66 28.64
CA HIS A 528 -10.65 16.85 28.29
C HIS A 528 -11.05 15.43 27.87
N ASP A 529 -11.96 14.79 28.61
CA ASP A 529 -12.53 13.48 28.29
C ASP A 529 -13.21 13.46 26.89
N GLN A 530 -13.96 14.51 26.56
CA GLN A 530 -14.63 14.61 25.25
C GLN A 530 -13.77 15.21 24.12
N ALA A 531 -12.81 16.09 24.38
CA ALA A 531 -11.90 16.64 23.38
C ALA A 531 -10.93 15.57 22.86
N GLY A 532 -10.52 14.61 23.71
CA GLY A 532 -9.84 13.38 23.28
C GLY A 532 -10.69 12.54 22.33
N THR A 533 -12.02 12.68 22.37
CA THR A 533 -12.96 12.03 21.45
C THR A 533 -13.21 12.87 20.18
N SER A 534 -13.19 14.21 20.24
CA SER A 534 -13.48 15.11 19.11
C SER A 534 -12.33 15.30 18.12
N ILE A 535 -11.08 15.02 18.47
CA ILE A 535 -9.96 14.96 17.50
C ILE A 535 -10.21 13.85 16.46
N ASN A 536 -10.97 12.79 16.83
CA ASN A 536 -11.40 11.73 15.92
C ASN A 536 -12.60 12.10 15.01
N LYS A 537 -13.12 13.34 15.09
CA LYS A 537 -14.23 13.84 14.25
C LYS A 537 -13.88 15.07 13.42
N ILE A 538 -12.60 15.33 13.16
CA ILE A 538 -12.24 16.22 12.05
C ILE A 538 -12.42 15.41 10.76
N LYS A 539 -13.51 15.70 10.03
CA LYS A 539 -13.62 15.34 8.62
C LYS A 539 -12.46 15.99 7.88
N THR A 540 -11.47 15.21 7.53
CA THR A 540 -10.55 15.52 6.42
C THR A 540 -11.35 15.31 5.14
N THR A 541 -12.11 16.34 4.76
CA THR A 541 -12.50 16.57 3.37
C THR A 541 -11.74 17.81 2.92
N CYS A 542 -11.12 17.68 1.76
CA CYS A 542 -10.36 18.68 1.01
C CYS A 542 -11.00 20.07 0.97
#